data_AF-A0A8J8BWA4-F1
#
_entry.id   AF-A0A8J8BWA4-F1
#
_cell.length_a   1.000
_cell.length_b   1.000
_cell.length_c   1.000
_cell.angle_alpha   90.00
_cell.angle_beta   90.00
_cell.angle_gamma   90.00
#
_symmetry.space_group_name_H-M   'P 1'
#
loop_
_entity.id
_entity.type
_entity.pdbx_description
1 polymer ?
#
loop_
_entity_poly.entity_id
_entity_poly.type
_entity_poly.pdbx_seq_one_letter_code
_entity_poly.pdbx_strand_id
1 'polypeptide(L)'
;MIINIKKKRNGGDLIPKLRPIPELETIFKEHWNHARHCENERLWFNNIYAVVVAAILVFIGQAGYNQQTDLGPMLLLALFGLILSVLGFLVVIALTLGYAHHIMDIVMIFYYWDAMEFYRHPKKPVHFMDAHRCFYEITIALFAVLLLFYLSQAWDAIALFHKHWILLIAFALIFAVIEGLYRLRWKEHFSKCWRFINALQNDFEAKYRDNWPEWFRNPKYSDSQEKIVEIS
;
A
#
# COMPACT_ATOMS: atom_id res chain seq x y z
N MET A 1 41.48 4.09 -22.09
CA MET A 1 41.89 2.68 -22.23
C MET A 1 40.88 1.85 -21.45
N ILE A 2 39.83 1.38 -22.12
CA ILE A 2 38.74 0.61 -21.50
C ILE A 2 39.15 -0.86 -21.55
N ILE A 3 39.35 -1.46 -20.38
CA ILE A 3 39.73 -2.86 -20.26
C ILE A 3 38.48 -3.70 -20.48
N ASN A 4 38.44 -4.40 -21.61
CA ASN A 4 37.38 -5.32 -22.00
C ASN A 4 37.67 -6.71 -21.41
N ILE A 5 37.00 -7.07 -20.32
CA ILE A 5 37.13 -8.41 -19.71
C ILE A 5 36.03 -9.30 -20.27
N LYS A 6 36.31 -9.96 -21.41
CA LYS A 6 35.54 -11.14 -21.84
C LYS A 6 36.06 -12.36 -21.09
N LYS A 7 35.48 -12.69 -19.92
CA LYS A 7 35.75 -13.94 -19.21
C LYS A 7 34.84 -15.06 -19.76
N LYS A 8 35.43 -15.97 -20.54
CA LYS A 8 34.81 -17.23 -20.99
C LYS A 8 34.75 -18.18 -19.77
N ARG A 9 33.56 -18.43 -19.20
CA ARG A 9 33.39 -19.39 -18.09
C ARG A 9 33.37 -20.81 -18.64
N ASN A 10 34.52 -21.50 -18.56
CA ASN A 10 34.54 -22.96 -18.53
C ASN A 10 34.37 -23.42 -17.08
N GLY A 11 33.66 -24.54 -16.90
CA GLY A 11 33.15 -25.02 -15.62
C GLY A 11 34.17 -25.19 -14.50
N GLY A 12 33.66 -25.09 -13.26
CA GLY A 12 34.38 -25.45 -12.03
C GLY A 12 34.88 -24.28 -11.18
N ASP A 13 34.72 -23.03 -11.61
CA ASP A 13 35.13 -21.86 -10.83
C ASP A 13 34.11 -21.56 -9.72
N LEU A 14 34.54 -21.80 -8.47
CA LEU A 14 33.98 -21.23 -7.24
C LEU A 14 33.43 -19.83 -7.51
N ILE A 15 32.13 -19.65 -7.26
CA ILE A 15 31.48 -18.33 -7.28
C ILE A 15 32.41 -17.39 -6.50
N PRO A 16 32.97 -16.34 -7.14
CA PRO A 16 33.86 -15.43 -6.44
C PRO A 16 33.07 -14.86 -5.27
N LYS A 17 33.47 -15.25 -4.05
CA LYS A 17 32.83 -14.86 -2.80
C LYS A 17 32.79 -13.33 -2.80
N LEU A 18 31.61 -12.75 -3.01
CA LEU A 18 31.46 -11.30 -3.03
C LEU A 18 32.08 -10.78 -1.74
N ARG A 19 33.03 -9.84 -1.86
CA ARG A 19 33.58 -9.21 -0.65
C ARG A 19 32.41 -8.51 0.05
N PRO A 20 32.21 -8.74 1.35
CA PRO A 20 31.23 -7.98 2.10
C PRO A 20 31.58 -6.50 1.96
N ILE A 21 30.64 -5.73 1.44
CA ILE A 21 30.70 -4.27 1.41
C ILE A 21 29.93 -3.84 2.65
N PRO A 22 30.61 -3.47 3.76
CA PRO A 22 29.96 -3.19 5.04
C PRO A 22 28.92 -2.06 4.93
N GLU A 23 29.11 -1.14 4.00
CA GLU A 23 28.15 -0.08 3.68
C GLU A 23 26.82 -0.66 3.17
N LEU A 24 26.87 -1.68 2.31
CA LEU A 24 25.68 -2.29 1.73
C LEU A 24 24.91 -3.14 2.75
N GLU A 25 25.62 -3.79 3.68
CA GLU A 25 25.00 -4.46 4.85
C GLU A 25 24.25 -3.47 5.73
N THR A 26 24.85 -2.30 5.97
CA THR A 26 24.21 -1.23 6.74
C THR A 26 22.96 -0.71 6.04
N ILE A 27 23.05 -0.40 4.74
CA ILE A 27 21.92 0.04 3.92
C ILE A 27 20.79 -1.00 3.93
N PHE A 28 21.13 -2.28 3.74
CA PHE A 28 20.16 -3.37 3.81
C PHE A 28 19.43 -3.41 5.16
N LYS A 29 20.18 -3.33 6.26
CA LYS A 29 19.62 -3.38 7.62
C LYS A 29 18.71 -2.18 7.88
N GLU A 30 19.06 -1.01 7.38
CA GLU A 30 18.23 0.18 7.47
C GLU A 30 16.92 0.01 6.72
N HIS A 31 16.94 -0.38 5.44
CA HIS A 31 15.71 -0.62 4.68
C HIS A 31 14.84 -1.73 5.28
N TRP A 32 15.46 -2.81 5.78
CA TRP A 32 14.75 -3.88 6.47
C TRP A 32 14.06 -3.40 7.74
N ASN A 33 14.72 -2.55 8.53
CA ASN A 33 14.12 -1.96 9.72
C ASN A 33 12.98 -1.01 9.37
N HIS A 34 13.11 -0.19 8.33
CA HIS A 34 12.04 0.70 7.88
C HIS A 34 10.84 -0.08 7.35
N ALA A 35 11.05 -1.13 6.54
CA ALA A 35 9.97 -1.99 6.06
C ALA A 35 9.19 -2.63 7.24
N ARG A 36 9.91 -3.18 8.23
CA ARG A 36 9.27 -3.74 9.43
C ARG A 36 8.55 -2.68 10.26
N HIS A 37 9.11 -1.47 10.34
CA HIS A 37 8.48 -0.36 11.03
C HIS A 37 7.14 0.01 10.37
N CYS A 38 7.09 0.20 9.05
CA CYS A 38 5.84 0.46 8.32
C CYS A 38 4.80 -0.66 8.51
N GLU A 39 5.23 -1.93 8.51
CA GLU A 39 4.35 -3.07 8.75
C GLU A 39 3.76 -3.04 10.18
N ASN A 40 4.59 -2.78 11.19
CA ASN A 40 4.17 -2.69 12.58
C ASN A 40 3.23 -1.50 12.83
N GLU A 41 3.54 -0.33 12.27
CA GLU A 41 2.69 0.86 12.36
C GLU A 41 1.31 0.60 11.75
N ARG A 42 1.26 -0.07 10.60
CA ARG A 42 0.00 -0.42 9.94
C ARG A 42 -0.85 -1.34 10.82
N LEU A 43 -0.25 -2.37 11.42
CA LEU A 43 -0.95 -3.30 12.32
C LEU A 43 -1.46 -2.60 13.58
N TRP A 44 -0.61 -1.78 14.21
CA TRP A 44 -0.95 -1.04 15.42
C TRP A 44 -2.07 -0.03 15.18
N PHE A 45 -1.95 0.74 14.10
CA PHE A 45 -2.97 1.69 13.68
C PHE A 45 -4.32 1.01 13.40
N ASN A 46 -4.31 -0.09 12.64
CA ASN A 46 -5.53 -0.84 12.33
C ASN A 46 -6.20 -1.42 13.58
N ASN A 47 -5.42 -1.85 14.58
CA ASN A 47 -5.94 -2.34 15.85
C ASN A 47 -6.67 -1.23 16.63
N ILE A 48 -6.02 -0.07 16.82
CA ILE A 48 -6.63 1.08 17.49
C ILE A 48 -7.90 1.52 16.76
N TYR A 49 -7.83 1.63 15.44
CA TYR A 49 -8.95 2.01 14.62
C TYR A 49 -10.13 1.02 14.77
N ALA A 50 -9.87 -0.29 14.76
CA ALA A 50 -10.92 -1.30 14.94
C ALA A 50 -11.62 -1.17 16.31
N VAL A 51 -10.88 -0.89 17.38
CA VAL A 51 -11.45 -0.63 18.71
C VAL A 51 -12.33 0.63 18.70
N VAL A 52 -11.89 1.71 18.06
CA VAL A 52 -12.67 2.95 17.95
C VAL A 52 -13.96 2.73 17.15
N VAL A 53 -13.89 2.04 16.01
CA VAL A 53 -15.07 1.70 15.20
C VAL A 53 -16.05 0.86 16.00
N ALA A 54 -15.58 -0.16 16.72
CA ALA A 54 -16.44 -0.98 17.58
C ALA A 54 -17.12 -0.14 18.67
N ALA A 55 -16.40 0.76 19.33
CA ALA A 55 -16.95 1.65 20.34
C ALA A 55 -18.04 2.58 19.78
N ILE A 56 -17.82 3.16 18.59
CA ILE A 56 -18.82 3.99 17.90
C ILE A 56 -20.07 3.16 17.60
N LEU A 57 -19.92 1.97 17.04
CA LEU A 57 -21.06 1.10 16.69
C LEU A 57 -21.86 0.66 17.91
N VAL A 58 -21.19 0.32 19.02
CA VAL A 58 -21.86 -0.01 20.29
C VAL A 58 -22.66 1.18 20.80
N PHE A 59 -22.08 2.38 20.79
CA PHE A 59 -22.77 3.59 21.25
C PHE A 59 -23.99 3.92 20.40
N ILE A 60 -23.86 3.80 19.07
CA ILE A 60 -24.98 3.97 18.13
C ILE A 60 -26.08 2.93 18.41
N GLY A 61 -25.69 1.67 18.58
CA GLY A 61 -26.62 0.58 18.88
C GLY A 61 -27.40 0.80 20.18
N GLN A 62 -26.73 1.22 21.25
CA GLN A 62 -27.37 1.48 22.55
C GLN A 62 -28.34 2.66 22.50
N ALA A 63 -27.99 3.74 21.78
CA ALA A 63 -28.86 4.90 21.66
C ALA A 63 -30.15 4.62 20.86
N GLY A 64 -30.10 3.67 19.91
CA GLY A 64 -31.29 3.24 19.17
C GLY A 64 -32.32 2.49 20.00
N TYR A 65 -31.92 1.86 21.12
CA TYR A 65 -32.85 1.15 22.01
C TYR A 65 -33.62 2.08 22.96
N ASN A 66 -33.10 3.27 23.24
CA ASN A 66 -33.76 4.23 24.12
C ASN A 66 -34.84 4.99 23.33
N GLN A 67 -36.07 5.01 23.85
CA GLN A 67 -37.28 5.56 23.19
C GLN A 67 -37.22 7.05 22.77
N GLN A 68 -36.16 7.77 23.14
CA GLN A 68 -35.94 9.15 22.75
C GLN A 68 -34.57 9.26 22.06
N THR A 69 -34.52 8.82 20.80
CA THR A 69 -33.31 8.85 20.00
C THR A 69 -32.97 10.30 19.65
N ASP A 70 -31.98 10.87 20.34
CA ASP A 70 -31.40 12.13 19.92
C ASP A 70 -30.59 11.89 18.64
N LEU A 71 -31.16 12.31 17.50
CA LEU A 71 -30.59 12.09 16.17
C LEU A 71 -29.28 12.87 15.97
N GLY A 72 -29.09 13.97 16.70
CA GLY A 72 -27.91 14.84 16.57
C GLY A 72 -26.60 14.11 16.88
N PRO A 73 -26.42 13.55 18.09
CA PRO A 73 -25.24 12.77 18.47
C PRO A 73 -24.98 11.58 17.55
N MET A 74 -26.02 10.87 17.09
CA MET A 74 -25.88 9.73 16.17
C MET A 74 -25.32 10.16 14.83
N LEU A 75 -25.84 11.25 14.28
CA LEU A 75 -25.37 11.82 13.01
C LEU A 75 -23.93 12.31 13.13
N LEU A 76 -23.57 12.95 14.24
CA LEU A 76 -22.20 13.40 14.51
C LEU A 76 -21.24 12.21 14.61
N LEU A 77 -21.62 11.13 15.29
CA LEU A 77 -20.82 9.91 15.41
C LEU A 77 -20.66 9.18 14.07
N ALA A 78 -21.73 9.11 13.26
CA ALA A 78 -21.66 8.52 11.93
C ALA A 78 -20.73 9.33 11.01
N LEU A 79 -20.81 10.67 11.05
CA LEU A 79 -19.92 11.56 10.31
C LEU A 79 -18.47 11.43 10.78
N PHE A 80 -18.24 11.42 12.09
CA PHE A 80 -16.92 11.21 12.68
C PHE A 80 -16.33 9.86 12.26
N GLY A 81 -17.12 8.78 12.34
CA GLY A 81 -16.73 7.45 11.89
C GLY A 81 -16.37 7.43 10.40
N LEU A 82 -17.14 8.12 9.55
CA LEU A 82 -16.85 8.24 8.12
C LEU A 82 -15.51 8.95 7.87
N ILE A 83 -15.30 10.13 8.48
CA ILE A 83 -14.05 10.90 8.34
C ILE A 83 -12.85 10.07 8.82
N LEU A 84 -12.97 9.44 9.99
CA LEU A 84 -11.93 8.59 10.55
C LEU A 84 -11.60 7.40 9.64
N SER A 85 -12.62 6.80 9.00
CA SER A 85 -12.45 5.69 8.07
C SER A 85 -11.70 6.11 6.80
N VAL A 86 -12.04 7.28 6.24
CA VAL A 86 -11.34 7.85 5.09
C VAL A 86 -9.88 8.18 5.43
N LEU A 87 -9.63 8.87 6.54
CA LEU A 87 -8.27 9.19 6.98
C LEU A 87 -7.47 7.92 7.26
N GLY A 88 -8.07 6.94 7.92
CA GLY A 88 -7.40 5.67 8.20
C GLY A 88 -7.05 4.90 6.93
N PHE A 89 -7.91 4.93 5.93
CA PHE A 89 -7.63 4.34 4.63
C PHE A 89 -6.40 5.00 3.96
N LEU A 90 -6.32 6.34 3.98
CA LEU A 90 -5.17 7.10 3.45
C LEU A 90 -3.86 6.78 4.18
N VAL A 91 -3.90 6.64 5.51
CA VAL A 91 -2.72 6.25 6.31
C VAL A 91 -2.25 4.85 5.95
N VAL A 92 -3.15 3.86 5.90
CA VAL A 92 -2.80 2.48 5.54
C VAL A 92 -2.20 2.41 4.14
N ILE A 93 -2.74 3.19 3.22
CA ILE A 93 -2.20 3.38 1.89
C ILE A 93 -0.76 3.91 1.94
N ALA A 94 -0.52 5.02 2.67
CA ALA A 94 0.79 5.65 2.74
C ALA A 94 1.85 4.70 3.33
N LEU A 95 1.51 4.00 4.41
CA LEU A 95 2.38 2.99 5.04
C LEU A 95 2.67 1.81 4.10
N THR A 96 1.69 1.43 3.29
CA THR A 96 1.85 0.35 2.32
C THR A 96 2.77 0.75 1.16
N LEU A 97 2.78 2.02 0.74
CA LEU A 97 3.77 2.54 -0.21
C LEU A 97 5.18 2.53 0.39
N GLY A 98 5.33 3.05 1.61
CA GLY A 98 6.62 3.04 2.30
C GLY A 98 7.19 1.63 2.42
N TYR A 99 6.33 0.67 2.79
CA TYR A 99 6.68 -0.74 2.82
C TYR A 99 7.14 -1.26 1.45
N ALA A 100 6.33 -1.06 0.41
CA ALA A 100 6.63 -1.57 -0.93
C ALA A 100 7.92 -0.98 -1.50
N HIS A 101 8.18 0.31 -1.27
CA HIS A 101 9.40 0.99 -1.67
C HIS A 101 10.64 0.35 -1.03
N HIS A 102 10.65 0.20 0.30
CA HIS A 102 11.78 -0.40 1.00
C HIS A 102 11.98 -1.89 0.65
N ILE A 103 10.91 -2.64 0.44
CA ILE A 103 11.01 -4.02 -0.04
C ILE A 103 11.64 -4.10 -1.43
N MET A 104 11.29 -3.16 -2.33
CA MET A 104 11.91 -3.08 -3.65
C MET A 104 13.42 -2.81 -3.54
N ASP A 105 13.84 -1.87 -2.68
CA ASP A 105 15.25 -1.59 -2.43
C ASP A 105 15.99 -2.80 -1.85
N ILE A 106 15.35 -3.55 -0.95
CA ILE A 106 15.89 -4.79 -0.41
C ILE A 106 16.09 -5.85 -1.50
N VAL A 107 15.09 -6.07 -2.37
CA VAL A 107 15.19 -7.02 -3.48
C VAL A 107 16.33 -6.63 -4.42
N MET A 108 16.45 -5.34 -4.70
CA MET A 108 17.52 -4.76 -5.50
C MET A 108 18.91 -5.05 -4.92
N ILE A 109 19.08 -4.88 -3.61
CA ILE A 109 20.32 -5.19 -2.90
C ILE A 109 20.65 -6.69 -2.96
N PHE A 110 19.65 -7.57 -2.72
CA PHE A 110 19.84 -9.02 -2.84
C PHE A 110 20.24 -9.45 -4.25
N TYR A 111 19.64 -8.84 -5.26
CA TYR A 111 19.96 -9.09 -6.66
C TYR A 111 21.40 -8.68 -6.97
N TYR A 112 21.85 -7.52 -6.46
CA TYR A 112 23.23 -7.06 -6.59
C TYR A 112 24.23 -7.99 -5.88
N TRP A 113 23.86 -8.54 -4.72
CA TRP A 113 24.70 -9.46 -3.96
C TRP A 113 24.76 -10.89 -4.49
N ASP A 114 24.03 -11.21 -5.55
CA ASP A 114 23.89 -12.58 -6.04
C ASP A 114 23.29 -13.54 -5.00
N ALA A 115 22.46 -13.00 -4.11
CA ALA A 115 21.89 -13.70 -2.96
C ALA A 115 20.38 -13.93 -3.11
N MET A 116 19.87 -13.93 -4.35
CA MET A 116 18.44 -14.11 -4.65
C MET A 116 17.89 -15.47 -4.21
N GLU A 117 18.74 -16.49 -4.06
CA GLU A 117 18.35 -17.79 -3.52
C GLU A 117 17.78 -17.70 -2.09
N PHE A 118 18.28 -16.77 -1.27
CA PHE A 118 17.73 -16.53 0.08
C PHE A 118 16.35 -15.87 0.04
N TYR A 119 16.08 -15.10 -1.01
CA TYR A 119 14.77 -14.47 -1.23
C TYR A 119 13.74 -15.44 -1.85
N ARG A 120 14.19 -16.64 -2.22
CA ARG A 120 13.36 -17.74 -2.74
C ARG A 120 12.56 -18.41 -1.61
N HIS A 121 11.95 -17.62 -0.75
CA HIS A 121 11.08 -18.12 0.30
C HIS A 121 9.66 -18.38 -0.25
N PRO A 122 8.98 -19.41 0.28
CA PRO A 122 7.67 -19.84 -0.19
C PRO A 122 6.68 -18.69 -0.07
N LYS A 123 5.75 -18.61 -1.04
CA LYS A 123 4.67 -17.61 -1.08
C LYS A 123 4.17 -17.36 0.33
N LYS A 124 4.28 -16.12 0.82
CA LYS A 124 3.69 -15.75 2.11
C LYS A 124 2.22 -16.18 2.06
N PRO A 125 1.72 -16.95 3.04
CA PRO A 125 0.37 -17.51 2.97
C PRO A 125 -0.73 -16.44 3.08
N VAL A 126 -0.38 -15.22 3.52
CA VAL A 126 -1.35 -14.14 3.78
C VAL A 126 -0.86 -12.80 3.23
N HIS A 127 -1.66 -12.21 2.35
CA HIS A 127 -1.49 -10.84 1.87
C HIS A 127 -2.31 -9.87 2.74
N PHE A 128 -1.74 -9.44 3.88
CA PHE A 128 -2.41 -8.52 4.82
C PHE A 128 -2.86 -7.19 4.21
N MET A 129 -2.22 -6.78 3.11
CA MET A 129 -2.54 -5.55 2.40
C MET A 129 -3.99 -5.53 1.88
N ASP A 130 -4.43 -6.65 1.28
CA ASP A 130 -5.77 -6.76 0.72
C ASP A 130 -6.83 -6.83 1.82
N ALA A 131 -6.51 -7.51 2.92
CA ALA A 131 -7.38 -7.59 4.09
C ALA A 131 -7.61 -6.21 4.73
N HIS A 132 -6.56 -5.44 4.98
CA HIS A 132 -6.69 -4.09 5.53
C HIS A 132 -7.47 -3.18 4.59
N ARG A 133 -7.16 -3.22 3.29
CA ARG A 133 -7.90 -2.45 2.30
C ARG A 133 -9.39 -2.78 2.32
N CYS A 134 -9.74 -4.06 2.25
CA CYS A 134 -11.12 -4.52 2.29
C CYS A 134 -11.83 -4.03 3.57
N PHE A 135 -11.16 -4.13 4.71
CA PHE A 135 -11.70 -3.66 5.99
C PHE A 135 -12.05 -2.17 5.97
N TYR A 136 -11.16 -1.29 5.48
CA TYR A 136 -11.45 0.15 5.38
C TYR A 136 -12.53 0.46 4.34
N GLU A 137 -12.57 -0.25 3.20
CA GLU A 137 -13.65 -0.08 2.21
C GLU A 137 -15.02 -0.42 2.82
N ILE A 138 -15.09 -1.51 3.61
CA ILE A 138 -16.31 -1.91 4.33
C ILE A 138 -16.71 -0.87 5.37
N THR A 139 -15.78 -0.36 6.18
CA THR A 139 -16.12 0.62 7.23
C THR A 139 -16.53 1.97 6.65
N ILE A 140 -15.89 2.43 5.58
CA ILE A 140 -16.32 3.63 4.85
C ILE A 140 -17.75 3.45 4.33
N ALA A 141 -18.04 2.32 3.67
CA ALA A 141 -19.39 2.03 3.17
C ALA A 141 -20.41 1.97 4.30
N LEU A 142 -20.08 1.30 5.41
CA LEU A 142 -20.94 1.21 6.60
C LEU A 142 -21.27 2.59 7.16
N PHE A 143 -20.27 3.43 7.44
CA PHE A 143 -20.49 4.76 8.00
C PHE A 143 -21.17 5.71 7.02
N ALA A 144 -20.94 5.57 5.72
CA ALA A 144 -21.66 6.32 4.70
C ALA A 144 -23.16 5.97 4.69
N VAL A 145 -23.49 4.67 4.75
CA VAL A 145 -24.89 4.20 4.84
C VAL A 145 -25.55 4.67 6.13
N LEU A 146 -24.86 4.56 7.28
CA LEU A 146 -25.38 5.06 8.57
C LEU A 146 -25.61 6.57 8.52
N LEU A 147 -24.69 7.34 7.96
CA LEU A 147 -24.83 8.78 7.81
C LEU A 147 -26.06 9.14 6.96
N LEU A 148 -26.24 8.48 5.81
CA LEU A 148 -27.39 8.69 4.94
C LEU A 148 -28.71 8.30 5.62
N PHE A 149 -28.71 7.19 6.37
CA PHE A 149 -29.85 6.75 7.13
C PHE A 149 -30.28 7.79 8.18
N TYR A 150 -29.36 8.26 9.02
CA TYR A 150 -29.68 9.28 10.02
C TYR A 150 -30.02 10.64 9.41
N LEU A 151 -29.39 11.02 8.31
CA LEU A 151 -29.78 12.21 7.53
C LEU A 151 -31.22 12.10 7.00
N SER A 152 -31.63 10.91 6.55
CA SER A 152 -32.99 10.69 6.03
C SER A 152 -34.05 10.76 7.15
N GLN A 153 -33.73 10.29 8.36
CA GLN A 153 -34.63 10.41 9.51
C GLN A 153 -34.74 11.85 10.01
N ALA A 154 -33.62 12.58 9.97
CA ALA A 154 -33.58 13.97 10.37
C ALA A 154 -34.02 14.92 9.24
N TRP A 155 -34.51 14.41 8.11
CA TRP A 155 -34.84 15.20 6.91
C TRP A 155 -35.80 16.36 7.19
N ASP A 156 -36.85 16.10 7.98
CA ASP A 156 -37.83 17.12 8.36
C ASP A 156 -37.27 18.17 9.35
N ALA A 157 -36.32 17.77 10.21
CA ALA A 157 -35.63 18.66 11.13
C ALA A 157 -34.51 19.48 10.44
N ILE A 158 -34.03 19.00 9.29
CA ILE A 158 -32.88 19.52 8.55
C ILE A 158 -33.32 20.43 7.37
N ALA A 159 -34.45 21.14 7.52
CA ALA A 159 -34.88 22.16 6.56
C ALA A 159 -33.78 23.19 6.22
N LEU A 160 -32.85 23.45 7.16
CA LEU A 160 -31.67 24.31 6.95
C LEU A 160 -30.62 23.74 5.99
N PHE A 161 -30.44 22.42 5.88
CA PHE A 161 -29.47 21.82 4.94
C PHE A 161 -30.08 21.37 3.61
N HIS A 162 -31.38 21.58 3.37
CA HIS A 162 -31.97 21.46 2.03
C HIS A 162 -31.25 22.32 0.98
N LYS A 163 -30.51 23.36 1.41
CA LYS A 163 -29.70 24.19 0.52
C LYS A 163 -28.28 23.64 0.28
N HIS A 164 -27.83 22.69 1.09
CA HIS A 164 -26.44 22.22 1.16
C HIS A 164 -26.26 20.73 0.78
N TRP A 165 -27.32 20.00 0.44
CA TRP A 165 -27.24 18.63 -0.11
C TRP A 165 -26.30 18.52 -1.34
N ILE A 166 -26.22 19.57 -2.15
CA ILE A 166 -25.27 19.68 -3.26
C ILE A 166 -23.81 19.53 -2.78
N LEU A 167 -23.47 20.03 -1.58
CA LEU A 167 -22.12 19.89 -1.02
C LEU A 167 -21.81 18.46 -0.60
N LEU A 168 -22.80 17.72 -0.08
CA LEU A 168 -22.63 16.30 0.27
C LEU A 168 -22.48 15.43 -0.99
N ILE A 169 -23.29 15.68 -2.01
CA ILE A 169 -23.16 14.99 -3.30
C ILE A 169 -21.82 15.31 -3.94
N ALA A 170 -21.41 16.59 -3.95
CA ALA A 170 -20.11 17.00 -4.46
C ALA A 170 -18.97 16.34 -3.69
N PHE A 171 -19.06 16.25 -2.36
CA PHE A 171 -18.07 15.57 -1.52
C PHE A 171 -17.97 14.07 -1.85
N ALA A 172 -19.11 13.37 -1.91
CA ALA A 172 -19.14 11.94 -2.26
C ALA A 172 -18.58 11.68 -3.66
N LEU A 173 -18.88 12.56 -4.62
CA LEU A 173 -18.41 12.44 -6.00
C LEU A 173 -16.91 12.74 -6.10
N ILE A 174 -16.41 13.78 -5.41
CA ILE A 174 -14.96 14.05 -5.29
C ILE A 174 -14.25 12.86 -4.67
N PHE A 175 -14.80 12.29 -3.60
CA PHE A 175 -14.25 11.12 -2.95
C PHE A 175 -14.17 9.92 -3.90
N ALA A 176 -15.26 9.61 -4.61
CA ALA A 176 -15.30 8.53 -5.59
C ALA A 176 -14.30 8.73 -6.74
N VAL A 177 -14.10 9.98 -7.18
CA VAL A 177 -13.09 10.31 -8.20
C VAL A 177 -11.68 10.13 -7.66
N ILE A 178 -11.38 10.63 -6.46
CA ILE A 178 -10.08 10.46 -5.80
C ILE A 178 -9.80 8.96 -5.64
N GLU A 179 -10.74 8.19 -5.12
CA GLU A 179 -10.59 6.75 -4.95
C GLU A 179 -10.40 6.04 -6.30
N GLY A 180 -11.16 6.41 -7.33
CA GLY A 180 -11.02 5.85 -8.68
C GLY A 180 -9.63 6.09 -9.28
N LEU A 181 -9.16 7.34 -9.25
CA LEU A 181 -7.81 7.70 -9.70
C LEU A 181 -6.74 6.99 -8.87
N TYR A 182 -6.96 6.89 -7.57
CA TYR A 182 -6.08 6.19 -6.66
C TYR A 182 -5.97 4.71 -7.00
N ARG A 183 -7.10 4.02 -7.17
CA ARG A 183 -7.15 2.60 -7.55
C ARG A 183 -6.44 2.33 -8.87
N LEU A 184 -6.64 3.19 -9.88
CA LEU A 184 -6.01 3.06 -11.18
C LEU A 184 -4.49 3.16 -11.08
N ARG A 185 -3.98 4.26 -10.51
CA ARG A 185 -2.54 4.51 -10.38
C ARG A 185 -1.87 3.49 -9.47
N TRP A 186 -2.55 3.06 -8.41
CA TRP A 186 -2.05 2.06 -7.47
C TRP A 186 -1.89 0.70 -8.10
N LYS A 187 -2.93 0.22 -8.80
CA LYS A 187 -2.92 -1.09 -9.45
C LYS A 187 -1.80 -1.15 -10.48
N GLU A 188 -1.59 -0.07 -11.22
CA GLU A 188 -0.49 0.04 -12.17
C GLU A 188 0.87 0.00 -11.47
N HIS A 189 1.08 0.82 -10.43
CA HIS A 189 2.36 0.86 -9.70
C HIS A 189 2.70 -0.50 -9.07
N PHE A 190 1.76 -1.12 -8.34
CA PHE A 190 1.97 -2.44 -7.74
C PHE A 190 2.20 -3.52 -8.80
N SER A 191 1.46 -3.47 -9.91
CA SER A 191 1.67 -4.41 -11.00
C SER A 191 3.08 -4.27 -11.60
N LYS A 192 3.55 -3.04 -11.81
CA LYS A 192 4.90 -2.75 -12.31
C LYS A 192 5.98 -3.24 -11.34
N CYS A 193 5.87 -2.89 -10.05
CA CYS A 193 6.81 -3.36 -9.03
C CYS A 193 6.81 -4.89 -8.89
N TRP A 194 5.64 -5.52 -8.89
CA TRP A 194 5.52 -6.97 -8.78
C TRP A 194 6.12 -7.70 -9.98
N ARG A 195 5.86 -7.21 -11.20
CA ARG A 195 6.47 -7.74 -12.43
C ARG A 195 7.98 -7.60 -12.38
N PHE A 196 8.48 -6.45 -11.96
CA PHE A 196 9.90 -6.20 -11.82
C PHE A 196 10.56 -7.14 -10.80
N ILE A 197 9.98 -7.30 -9.62
CA ILE A 197 10.47 -8.24 -8.60
C ILE A 197 10.49 -9.68 -9.15
N ASN A 198 9.42 -10.10 -9.83
CA ASN A 198 9.37 -11.42 -10.45
C ASN A 198 10.42 -11.59 -11.55
N ALA A 199 10.65 -10.57 -12.37
CA ALA A 199 11.69 -10.60 -13.41
C ALA A 199 13.08 -10.79 -12.78
N LEU A 200 13.39 -10.05 -11.69
CA LEU A 200 14.65 -10.21 -10.96
C LEU A 200 14.78 -11.58 -10.29
N GLN A 201 13.69 -12.12 -9.74
CA GLN A 201 13.69 -13.45 -9.11
C GLN A 201 13.91 -14.59 -10.11
N ASN A 202 13.56 -14.39 -11.38
CA ASN A 202 13.69 -15.40 -12.43
C ASN A 202 14.94 -15.21 -13.32
N ASP A 203 15.77 -14.18 -13.08
CA ASP A 203 16.98 -13.93 -13.86
C ASP A 203 18.18 -14.78 -13.39
N PHE A 204 18.12 -16.08 -13.68
CA PHE A 204 19.18 -17.04 -13.32
C PHE A 204 20.49 -16.83 -14.09
N GLU A 205 20.40 -16.20 -15.26
CA GLU A 205 21.56 -15.94 -16.13
C GLU A 205 22.23 -14.59 -15.82
N ALA A 206 21.69 -13.83 -14.85
CA ALA A 206 22.11 -12.47 -14.51
C ALA A 206 22.13 -11.52 -15.72
N LYS A 207 21.21 -11.70 -16.68
CA LYS A 207 21.10 -10.89 -17.90
C LYS A 207 20.93 -9.40 -17.59
N TYR A 208 20.22 -9.06 -16.51
CA TYR A 208 20.00 -7.68 -16.12
C TYR A 208 21.23 -7.06 -15.43
N ARG A 209 22.17 -7.88 -14.92
CA ARG A 209 23.35 -7.40 -14.20
C ARG A 209 24.36 -6.74 -15.14
N ASP A 210 24.59 -7.32 -16.31
CA ASP A 210 25.59 -6.84 -17.27
C ASP A 210 25.23 -5.46 -17.87
N ASN A 211 23.93 -5.21 -18.04
CA ASN A 211 23.44 -3.95 -18.61
C ASN A 211 23.02 -2.93 -17.55
N TRP A 212 23.14 -3.25 -16.25
CA TRP A 212 22.62 -2.45 -15.13
C TRP A 212 22.89 -0.94 -15.23
N PRO A 213 24.12 -0.47 -15.55
CA PRO A 213 24.37 0.96 -15.66
C PRO A 213 23.50 1.65 -16.73
N GLU A 214 23.10 0.96 -17.79
CA GLU A 214 22.24 1.49 -18.84
C GLU A 214 20.78 1.60 -18.40
N TRP A 215 20.28 0.63 -17.64
CA TRP A 215 18.91 0.67 -17.10
C TRP A 215 18.73 1.78 -16.06
N PHE A 216 19.74 1.98 -15.20
CA PHE A 216 19.63 2.85 -14.01
C PHE A 216 20.27 4.24 -14.14
N ARG A 217 21.13 4.51 -15.14
CA ARG A 217 21.64 5.89 -15.36
C ARG A 217 20.66 6.80 -16.08
N ASN A 218 19.63 6.27 -16.73
CA ASN A 218 18.71 7.09 -17.50
C ASN A 218 17.46 7.43 -16.65
N PRO A 219 17.23 8.71 -16.28
CA PRO A 219 16.14 9.10 -15.38
C PRO A 219 14.73 8.87 -15.97
N LYS A 220 14.60 8.44 -17.23
CA LYS A 220 13.36 7.92 -17.82
C LYS A 220 13.05 6.49 -17.36
N TYR A 221 13.14 6.28 -16.05
CA TYR A 221 13.08 4.97 -15.41
C TYR A 221 11.69 4.31 -15.50
N SER A 222 10.64 5.08 -15.85
CA SER A 222 9.30 4.54 -16.12
C SER A 222 9.23 3.72 -17.40
N ASP A 223 9.97 4.13 -18.44
CA ASP A 223 9.86 3.55 -19.79
C ASP A 223 10.72 2.28 -19.92
N SER A 224 11.77 2.16 -19.10
CA SER A 224 12.62 0.97 -19.03
C SER A 224 11.94 -0.19 -18.31
N GLN A 225 11.06 0.05 -17.33
CA GLN A 225 10.27 -1.02 -16.71
C GLN A 225 9.31 -1.70 -17.71
N GLU A 226 8.75 -0.95 -18.67
CA GLU A 226 7.93 -1.51 -19.73
C GLU A 226 8.74 -2.42 -20.67
N LYS A 227 9.98 -2.04 -21.00
CA LYS A 227 10.88 -2.89 -21.80
C LYS A 227 11.31 -4.18 -21.09
N ILE A 228 11.49 -4.17 -19.76
CA ILE A 228 11.77 -5.41 -19.01
C ILE A 228 10.60 -6.39 -19.13
N VAL A 229 9.37 -5.86 -19.03
CA VAL A 229 8.14 -6.67 -19.11
C VAL A 229 7.86 -7.19 -20.52
N GLU A 230 8.26 -6.48 -21.57
CA GLU A 230 8.12 -6.96 -22.96
C GLU A 230 9.09 -8.09 -23.32
N ILE A 231 10.20 -8.21 -22.58
CA ILE A 231 11.27 -9.19 -22.86
C ILE A 231 11.13 -10.45 -21.98
N SER A 232 10.40 -10.37 -20.86
CA SER A 232 10.14 -11.48 -19.91
C SER A 232 8.83 -12.22 -20.18
#